data_AF-A0A3C1X2H6-F1
#
_entry.id   AF-A0A3C1X2H6-F1
#
_cell.length_a   1.000
_cell.length_b   1.000
_cell.length_c   1.000
_cell.angle_alpha   90.00
_cell.angle_beta   90.00
_cell.angle_gamma   90.00
#
_symmetry.space_group_name_H-M   'P 1'
#
loop_
_entity.id
_entity.type
_entity.pdbx_description
1 polymer ?
#
loop_
_entity_poly.entity_id
_entity_poly.type
_entity_poly.pdbx_seq_one_letter_code
_entity_poly.pdbx_strand_id
1 'polypeptide(L)'
;EAHIDLQDLLTNYGAFRMSGGLNLLANLIHKPGKSLIDGSQVQSLYHEGKVDLINDYCRCDVLDTYFVFLRTQVLLGRINAQEERDLTAAARELLQSQAADHPAYQHYLKTW
;
A
#
# COMPACT_ATOMS: atom_id res chain seq x y z
N GLU A 1 21.40 4.84 10.12
CA GLU A 1 20.08 4.61 9.49
C GLU A 1 19.82 3.10 9.50
N ALA A 2 18.61 2.68 9.86
CA ALA A 2 18.24 1.27 9.90
C ALA A 2 16.98 1.07 9.07
N HIS A 3 16.88 -0.09 8.42
CA HIS A 3 15.67 -0.51 7.73
C HIS A 3 14.54 -0.75 8.74
N ILE A 4 13.31 -0.42 8.35
CA ILE A 4 12.10 -0.75 9.12
C ILE A 4 11.29 -1.72 8.28
N ASP A 5 11.06 -2.91 8.83
CA ASP A 5 10.06 -3.84 8.34
C ASP A 5 8.76 -3.64 9.12
N LEU A 6 7.68 -3.26 8.42
CA LEU A 6 6.39 -3.00 9.03
C LEU A 6 5.72 -4.28 9.53
N GLN A 7 5.92 -5.41 8.85
CA GLN A 7 5.35 -6.68 9.27
C GLN A 7 6.01 -7.14 10.56
N ASP A 8 7.33 -7.06 10.67
CA ASP A 8 8.03 -7.36 11.91
C ASP A 8 7.57 -6.45 13.04
N LEU A 9 7.57 -5.13 12.81
CA LEU A 9 7.16 -4.17 13.82
C LEU A 9 5.72 -4.41 14.30
N LEU A 10 4.76 -4.55 13.37
CA LEU A 10 3.36 -4.69 13.70
C LEU A 10 3.04 -6.05 14.32
N THR A 11 3.78 -7.11 13.98
CA THR A 11 3.62 -8.44 14.60
C THR A 11 4.37 -8.59 15.92
N ASN A 12 4.99 -7.50 16.42
CA ASN A 12 5.92 -7.52 17.54
C ASN A 12 7.01 -8.60 17.36
N TYR A 13 7.69 -8.53 16.23
CA TYR A 13 8.75 -9.43 15.77
C TYR A 13 8.32 -10.91 15.79
N GLY A 14 7.12 -11.17 15.27
CA GLY A 14 6.58 -12.53 15.16
C GLY A 14 5.92 -13.08 16.43
N ALA A 15 5.70 -12.26 17.46
CA ALA A 15 4.98 -12.68 18.67
C ALA A 15 3.52 -13.08 18.39
N PHE A 16 2.93 -12.58 17.30
CA PHE A 16 1.64 -13.05 16.81
C PHE A 16 1.59 -13.14 15.28
N ARG A 17 0.66 -13.95 14.77
CA ARG A 17 0.44 -14.11 13.33
C ARG A 17 -0.56 -13.08 12.81
N MET A 18 -0.19 -12.36 11.76
CA MET A 18 -1.06 -11.44 11.05
C MET A 18 -1.67 -12.10 9.79
N SER A 19 -2.76 -12.82 9.98
CA SER A 19 -3.49 -13.49 8.90
C SER A 19 -4.20 -12.46 8.01
N GLY A 20 -3.71 -12.26 6.79
CA GLY A 20 -4.26 -11.29 5.82
C GLY A 20 -3.24 -10.24 5.34
N GLY A 21 -2.07 -10.17 5.96
CA GLY A 21 -0.93 -9.39 5.48
C GLY A 21 -1.23 -7.90 5.25
N LEU A 22 -0.58 -7.33 4.23
CA LEU A 22 -0.76 -5.92 3.84
C LEU A 22 -2.21 -5.57 3.53
N ASN A 23 -2.95 -6.48 2.88
CA ASN A 23 -4.34 -6.26 2.53
C ASN A 23 -5.21 -6.02 3.77
N LEU A 24 -5.01 -6.81 4.84
CA LEU A 24 -5.73 -6.60 6.10
C LEU A 24 -5.40 -5.22 6.69
N LEU A 25 -4.12 -4.86 6.74
CA LEU A 25 -3.68 -3.59 7.32
C LEU A 25 -4.22 -2.38 6.55
N ALA A 26 -4.18 -2.41 5.22
CA ALA A 26 -4.72 -1.35 4.38
C ALA A 26 -6.23 -1.19 4.58
N ASN A 27 -6.98 -2.30 4.60
CA ASN A 27 -8.43 -2.27 4.84
C ASN A 27 -8.78 -1.70 6.24
N LEU A 28 -8.00 -2.03 7.28
CA LEU A 28 -8.20 -1.51 8.64
C LEU A 28 -8.06 0.02 8.73
N ILE A 29 -7.29 0.63 7.83
CA ILE A 29 -7.13 2.09 7.76
C ILE A 29 -7.94 2.72 6.62
N HIS A 30 -8.94 2.00 6.11
CA HIS A 30 -9.82 2.43 5.03
C HIS A 30 -9.06 2.82 3.76
N LYS A 31 -8.05 2.03 3.39
CA LYS A 31 -7.36 2.11 2.11
C LYS A 31 -7.76 0.93 1.21
N PRO A 32 -7.58 1.05 -0.12
CA PRO A 32 -8.05 0.05 -1.08
C PRO A 32 -7.65 -1.39 -0.74
N GLY A 33 -6.42 -1.59 -0.26
CA GLY A 33 -5.86 -2.92 -0.10
C GLY A 33 -5.51 -3.55 -1.44
N LYS A 34 -5.16 -4.84 -1.40
CA LYS A 34 -4.75 -5.61 -2.58
C LYS A 34 -5.80 -5.46 -3.69
N SER A 35 -5.38 -4.88 -4.80
CA SER A 35 -6.18 -4.85 -6.03
C SER A 35 -6.28 -6.24 -6.66
N LEU A 36 -7.07 -6.36 -7.73
CA LEU A 36 -7.55 -7.58 -8.40
C LEU A 36 -6.55 -8.73 -8.66
N ILE A 37 -5.24 -8.49 -8.53
CA ILE A 37 -4.18 -9.45 -8.82
C ILE A 37 -3.59 -9.98 -7.52
N ASP A 38 -3.61 -11.31 -7.35
CA ASP A 38 -2.90 -11.95 -6.25
C ASP A 38 -1.45 -12.26 -6.65
N GLY A 39 -0.52 -12.19 -5.68
CA GLY A 39 0.90 -12.47 -5.90
C GLY A 39 1.18 -13.85 -6.49
N SER A 40 0.31 -14.84 -6.25
CA SER A 40 0.40 -16.17 -6.89
C SER A 40 0.25 -16.14 -8.41
N GLN A 41 -0.36 -15.09 -8.98
CA GLN A 41 -0.59 -14.94 -10.42
C GLN A 41 0.58 -14.29 -11.15
N VAL A 42 1.55 -13.70 -10.44
CA VAL A 42 2.66 -12.94 -11.02
C VAL A 42 3.45 -13.77 -12.04
N GLN A 43 3.76 -15.03 -11.71
CA GLN A 43 4.52 -15.91 -12.63
C GLN A 43 3.75 -16.19 -13.92
N SER A 44 2.44 -16.44 -13.83
CA SER A 44 1.59 -16.70 -15.02
C SER A 44 1.50 -15.46 -15.89
N LEU A 45 1.21 -14.31 -15.28
CA LEU A 45 1.13 -13.02 -15.98
C LEU A 45 2.44 -12.68 -16.70
N TYR A 46 3.58 -12.99 -16.08
CA TYR A 46 4.88 -12.78 -16.70
C TYR A 46 5.09 -13.68 -17.92
N HIS A 47 4.77 -14.97 -17.82
CA HIS A 47 4.84 -15.89 -18.96
C HIS A 47 3.88 -15.51 -20.10
N GLU A 48 2.73 -14.91 -19.77
CA GLU A 48 1.76 -14.37 -20.73
C GLU A 48 2.17 -13.01 -21.32
N GLY A 49 3.32 -12.45 -20.91
CA GLY A 49 3.80 -11.15 -21.39
C GLY A 49 3.05 -9.95 -20.82
N LYS A 50 2.23 -10.13 -19.77
CA LYS A 50 1.37 -9.10 -19.16
C LYS A 50 2.11 -8.33 -18.05
N VAL A 51 3.29 -7.80 -18.36
CA VAL A 51 4.15 -7.11 -17.39
C VAL A 51 3.51 -5.82 -16.85
N ASP A 52 2.72 -5.13 -17.66
CA ASP A 52 2.03 -3.89 -17.24
C ASP A 52 1.09 -4.15 -16.06
N LEU A 53 0.37 -5.28 -16.05
CA LEU A 53 -0.49 -5.67 -14.95
C LEU A 53 0.30 -5.96 -13.65
N ILE A 54 1.50 -6.54 -13.78
CA ILE A 54 2.40 -6.76 -12.64
C ILE A 54 2.88 -5.41 -12.09
N ASN A 55 3.22 -4.48 -12.97
CA ASN A 55 3.64 -3.12 -12.59
C ASN A 55 2.53 -2.39 -11.83
N ASP A 56 1.30 -2.42 -12.36
CA ASP A 56 0.13 -1.81 -11.72
C ASP A 56 -0.13 -2.40 -10.33
N TYR A 57 -0.04 -3.72 -10.19
CA TYR A 57 -0.12 -4.43 -8.92
C TYR A 57 0.97 -3.95 -7.93
N CYS A 58 2.23 -3.94 -8.35
CA CYS A 58 3.34 -3.51 -7.50
C CYS A 58 3.20 -2.05 -7.05
N ARG A 59 2.69 -1.16 -7.91
CA ARG A 59 2.43 0.24 -7.53
C ARG A 59 1.37 0.35 -6.44
N CYS A 60 0.29 -0.43 -6.53
CA CYS A 60 -0.76 -0.45 -5.50
C CYS A 60 -0.19 -0.91 -4.14
N ASP A 61 0.61 -1.98 -4.12
CA ASP A 61 1.24 -2.48 -2.89
C ASP A 61 2.18 -1.45 -2.25
N VAL A 62 2.92 -0.67 -3.04
CA VAL A 62 3.77 0.42 -2.54
C VAL A 62 2.93 1.52 -1.89
N LEU A 63 1.79 1.89 -2.49
CA LEU A 63 0.89 2.90 -1.93
C LEU A 63 0.25 2.43 -0.62
N ASP A 64 -0.26 1.20 -0.58
CA ASP A 64 -0.80 0.63 0.65
C ASP A 64 0.25 0.57 1.76
N THR A 65 1.48 0.15 1.43
CA THR A 65 2.60 0.10 2.36
C THR A 65 2.91 1.49 2.92
N TYR A 66 2.88 2.52 2.08
CA TYR A 66 3.09 3.90 2.50
C TYR A 66 2.02 4.37 3.50
N PHE A 67 0.73 4.11 3.26
CA PHE A 67 -0.32 4.52 4.20
C PHE A 67 -0.27 3.75 5.52
N VAL A 68 0.05 2.45 5.46
CA VAL A 68 0.30 1.65 6.67
C VAL A 68 1.52 2.19 7.43
N PHE A 69 2.57 2.61 6.72
CA PHE A 69 3.72 3.25 7.34
C PHE A 69 3.33 4.55 8.06
N LEU A 70 2.53 5.42 7.43
CA LEU A 70 2.06 6.66 8.06
C LEU A 70 1.25 6.37 9.33
N ARG A 71 0.27 5.45 9.27
CA ARG A 71 -0.49 5.02 10.44
C ARG A 71 0.42 4.51 11.54
N THR A 72 1.45 3.74 11.17
CA THR A 72 2.43 3.22 12.12
C THR A 72 3.24 4.34 12.78
N GLN A 73 3.61 5.40 12.04
CA GLN A 73 4.30 6.55 12.63
C GLN A 73 3.40 7.31 13.63
N VAL A 74 2.09 7.37 13.39
CA VAL A 74 1.12 7.90 14.37
C VAL A 74 1.09 7.04 15.64
N LEU A 75 1.00 5.71 15.49
CA LEU A 75 0.96 4.79 16.64
C LEU A 75 2.25 4.85 17.48
N LEU A 76 3.39 5.11 16.84
CA LEU A 76 4.68 5.31 17.51
C LEU A 76 4.86 6.72 18.10
N GLY A 77 3.89 7.63 17.92
CA GLY A 77 3.96 9.01 18.39
C GLY A 77 4.99 9.88 17.67
N ARG A 78 5.45 9.47 16.48
CA ARG A 78 6.45 10.22 15.69
C ARG A 78 5.82 11.33 14.85
N ILE A 79 4.58 11.12 14.44
CA ILE A 79 3.73 12.14 13.83
C ILE A 79 2.37 12.11 14.53
N ASN A 80 1.62 13.19 14.44
CA ASN A 80 0.26 13.26 14.94
C ASN A 80 -0.76 12.92 13.82
N ALA A 81 -2.02 12.76 14.22
CA ALA A 81 -3.08 12.37 13.29
C ALA A 81 -3.38 13.44 12.22
N GLN A 82 -3.10 14.72 12.48
CA GLN A 82 -3.25 15.77 11.46
C GLN A 82 -2.16 15.66 10.40
N GLU A 83 -0.91 15.46 10.80
CA GLU A 83 0.22 15.26 9.87
C GLU A 83 -0.02 14.04 8.96
N GLU A 84 -0.53 12.94 9.50
CA GLU A 84 -0.94 11.78 8.69
C GLU A 84 -1.99 12.15 7.63
N ARG A 85 -3.02 12.92 8.01
CA ARG A 85 -4.07 13.35 7.09
C ARG A 85 -3.51 14.24 5.98
N ASP A 86 -2.63 15.18 6.33
CA ASP A 86 -2.02 16.11 5.38
C ASP A 86 -1.13 15.36 4.38
N LEU A 87 -0.29 14.44 4.86
CA LEU A 87 0.55 13.58 4.01
C LEU A 87 -0.29 12.66 3.11
N THR A 88 -1.38 12.12 3.66
CA THR A 88 -2.33 11.30 2.90
C THR A 88 -3.03 12.11 1.81
N ALA A 89 -3.40 13.36 2.09
CA ALA A 89 -4.00 14.27 1.12
C ALA A 89 -3.01 14.65 0.01
N ALA A 90 -1.77 15.00 0.37
CA ALA A 90 -0.71 15.31 -0.59
C ALA A 90 -0.40 14.11 -1.51
N ALA A 91 -0.36 12.89 -0.97
CA ALA A 91 -0.20 11.68 -1.77
C ALA A 91 -1.39 11.47 -2.73
N ARG A 92 -2.62 11.72 -2.28
CA ARG A 92 -3.82 11.64 -3.14
C ARG A 92 -3.78 12.66 -4.28
N GLU A 93 -3.39 13.90 -4.00
CA GLU A 93 -3.26 14.96 -5.00
C GLU A 93 -2.19 14.61 -6.04
N LEU A 94 -1.04 14.08 -5.60
CA LEU A 94 0.00 13.59 -6.50
C LEU A 94 -0.54 12.50 -7.44
N LEU A 95 -1.23 11.49 -6.88
CA LEU A 95 -1.84 10.42 -7.67
C LEU A 95 -2.85 10.98 -8.68
N GLN A 96 -3.68 11.95 -8.29
CA GLN A 96 -4.65 12.58 -9.19
C GLN A 96 -3.96 13.33 -10.33
N SER A 97 -2.88 14.06 -10.04
CA SER A 97 -2.12 14.80 -11.07
C SER A 97 -1.48 13.90 -12.11
N GLN A 98 -1.14 12.67 -11.72
CA GLN A 98 -0.46 11.68 -12.55
C GLN A 98 -1.42 10.62 -13.11
N ALA A 99 -2.69 10.63 -12.72
CA ALA A 99 -3.65 9.58 -13.07
C ALA A 99 -3.88 9.48 -14.59
N ALA A 100 -3.79 10.58 -15.34
CA ALA A 100 -3.99 10.56 -16.79
C ALA A 100 -3.02 9.61 -17.52
N ASP A 101 -1.78 9.53 -17.05
CA ASP A 101 -0.70 8.76 -17.68
C ASP A 101 -0.47 7.38 -17.02
N HIS A 102 -1.16 7.10 -15.90
CA HIS A 102 -0.94 5.90 -15.10
C HIS A 102 -2.27 5.20 -14.75
N PRO A 103 -2.66 4.15 -15.51
CA PRO A 103 -3.87 3.36 -15.26
C PRO A 103 -3.97 2.81 -13.83
N ALA A 104 -2.84 2.39 -13.23
CA ALA A 104 -2.79 1.97 -11.83
C ALA A 104 -3.33 3.03 -10.86
N TYR A 105 -3.00 4.30 -11.08
CA TYR A 105 -3.42 5.39 -10.20
C TYR A 105 -4.90 5.71 -10.39
N GLN A 106 -5.42 5.64 -11.61
CA GLN A 106 -6.86 5.74 -11.86
C GLN A 106 -7.62 4.63 -11.13
N HIS A 107 -7.12 3.40 -11.24
CA HIS A 107 -7.71 2.25 -10.58
C HIS A 107 -7.70 2.41 -9.05
N TYR A 108 -6.54 2.74 -8.49
CA TYR A 108 -6.35 2.91 -7.05
C TYR A 108 -7.20 4.06 -6.49
N LEU A 109 -7.31 5.20 -7.19
CA LEU A 109 -8.15 6.32 -6.79
C LEU A 109 -9.65 6.02 -6.86
N LYS A 110 -10.08 5.07 -7.72
CA LYS A 110 -11.48 4.63 -7.81
C LYS A 110 -11.89 3.77 -6.62
N THR A 111 -10.95 3.03 -6.05
CA THR A 111 -11.17 2.11 -4.92
C THR A 111 -10.78 2.71 -3.57
N TRP A 112 -10.29 3.96 -3.56
CA TRP A 112 -9.90 4.72 -2.36
C TRP A 112 -11.10 5.28 -1.60
#